data_AF-A0A6S7L5I4-F1
#
_entry.id   AF-A0A6S7L5I4-F1
#
_cell.length_a   1.000
_cell.length_b   1.000
_cell.length_c   1.000
_cell.angle_alpha   90.00
_cell.angle_beta   90.00
_cell.angle_gamma   90.00
#
_symmetry.space_group_name_H-M   'P 1'
#
loop_
_entity.id
_entity.type
_entity.pdbx_description
1 polymer ?
#
loop_
_entity_poly.entity_id
_entity_poly.type
_entity_poly.pdbx_seq_one_letter_code
_entity_poly.pdbx_strand_id
1 'polypeptide(L)'
;IGVDDLFIIVQSWSNISSPVHRSRPIEERIGLALKHSGTSITVTTVTDVLAFLVGGTTILPGLKSFCFYAAVGILSGYVFQLTFFVGWLTIDARRQSQNRDGCLNCIILPSNYTPNKCGSIQYSQLFFEKIYAKILMKLPVKVLTLVAVGVLLAVNVRGCLKLRQHFEPKWILPRDSVIRRYLEVDGKEFPHNGHPIAIYIGSMDYYKEQTKLHNLYSKLQNETERLSSNSVESWYEEYVKWMKNNKPHYVDFTNSTIDNPNAFYYNLKVFLNRTEGRKFASHIKWNEDRNRIE
;
A
#
# COMPACT_ATOMS: atom_id res chain seq x y z
N ILE A 1 -7.26 -15.10 9.04
CA ILE A 1 -6.02 -15.21 9.84
C ILE A 1 -6.37 -15.68 11.23
N GLY A 2 -6.60 -14.80 12.23
CA GLY A 2 -6.67 -15.27 13.62
C GLY A 2 -7.83 -16.22 14.01
N VAL A 3 -8.96 -16.22 13.28
CA VAL A 3 -10.07 -17.16 13.55
C VAL A 3 -9.76 -18.56 13.02
N ASP A 4 -8.98 -18.68 11.94
CA ASP A 4 -8.65 -19.96 11.32
C ASP A 4 -7.81 -20.82 12.27
N ASP A 5 -6.88 -20.20 13.00
CA ASP A 5 -6.04 -20.85 14.01
C ASP A 5 -6.86 -21.48 15.14
N LEU A 6 -7.92 -20.79 15.58
CA LEU A 6 -8.83 -21.29 16.63
C LEU A 6 -9.52 -22.58 16.19
N PHE A 7 -9.98 -22.65 14.94
CA PHE A 7 -10.58 -23.86 14.39
C PHE A 7 -9.58 -25.01 14.33
N ILE A 8 -8.32 -24.76 13.98
CA ILE A 8 -7.27 -25.79 13.95
C ILE A 8 -7.01 -26.33 15.37
N ILE A 9 -6.96 -25.45 16.38
CA ILE A 9 -6.79 -25.86 17.79
C ILE A 9 -7.95 -26.75 18.24
N VAL A 10 -9.20 -26.32 17.99
CA VAL A 10 -10.41 -27.08 18.37
C VAL A 10 -10.49 -28.41 17.63
N GLN A 11 -10.16 -28.44 16.33
CA GLN A 11 -10.14 -29.67 15.55
C GLN A 11 -9.08 -30.65 16.07
N SER A 12 -7.90 -30.14 16.45
CA SER A 12 -6.82 -30.97 17.00
C SER A 12 -7.20 -31.55 18.37
N TRP A 13 -7.89 -30.77 19.20
CA TRP A 13 -8.49 -31.26 20.44
C TRP A 13 -9.54 -32.37 20.19
N SER A 14 -10.42 -32.17 19.20
CA SER A 14 -11.43 -33.16 18.80
C SER A 14 -10.79 -34.46 18.33
N ASN A 15 -9.74 -34.39 17.51
CA ASN A 15 -9.02 -35.55 16.98
C ASN A 15 -8.31 -36.36 18.09
N ILE A 16 -7.75 -35.69 19.11
CA ILE A 16 -7.08 -36.35 20.25
C ILE A 16 -8.08 -36.91 21.26
N SER A 17 -9.36 -36.58 21.17
CA SER A 17 -10.41 -37.13 22.04
C SER A 17 -10.79 -38.59 21.75
N SER A 18 -10.03 -39.27 20.88
CA SER A 18 -10.07 -40.72 20.64
C SER A 18 -9.87 -41.54 21.94
N PRO A 19 -10.52 -42.71 22.10
CA PRO A 19 -10.52 -43.51 23.33
C PRO A 19 -9.13 -43.81 23.93
N VAL A 20 -8.09 -43.89 23.09
CA VAL A 20 -6.69 -44.17 23.50
C VAL A 20 -6.12 -43.08 24.42
N HIS A 21 -6.52 -41.82 24.24
CA HIS A 21 -6.02 -40.69 25.03
C HIS A 21 -7.00 -40.20 26.11
N ARG A 22 -8.18 -40.81 26.20
CA ARG A 22 -9.23 -40.39 27.15
C ARG A 22 -8.89 -40.70 28.61
N SER A 23 -7.93 -41.60 28.84
CA SER A 23 -7.41 -41.96 30.17
C SER A 23 -6.42 -40.95 30.75
N ARG A 24 -5.90 -40.03 29.93
CA ARG A 24 -4.92 -39.01 30.36
C ARG A 24 -5.62 -37.78 30.95
N PRO A 25 -4.96 -37.06 31.88
CA PRO A 25 -5.48 -35.79 32.40
C PRO A 25 -5.70 -34.77 31.28
N ILE A 26 -6.65 -33.86 31.49
CA ILE A 26 -7.10 -32.89 30.47
C ILE A 26 -5.94 -31.99 30.04
N GLU A 27 -5.10 -31.60 30.99
CA GLU A 27 -3.94 -30.74 30.80
C GLU A 27 -2.94 -31.38 29.83
N GLU A 28 -2.69 -32.69 29.99
CA GLU A 28 -1.78 -33.42 29.11
C GLU A 28 -2.36 -33.60 27.70
N ARG A 29 -3.68 -33.82 27.60
CA ARG A 29 -4.37 -33.92 26.30
C ARG A 29 -4.34 -32.60 25.53
N ILE A 30 -4.50 -31.46 26.22
CA ILE A 30 -4.41 -30.14 25.60
C ILE A 30 -2.98 -29.85 25.17
N GLY A 31 -2.00 -30.21 26.00
CA GLY A 31 -0.58 -30.14 25.63
C GLY A 31 -0.27 -30.96 24.38
N LEU A 32 -0.82 -32.17 24.26
CA LEU A 32 -0.66 -33.01 23.06
C LEU A 32 -1.34 -32.40 21.82
N ALA A 33 -2.51 -31.78 21.99
CA ALA A 33 -3.19 -31.06 20.90
C ALA A 33 -2.37 -29.89 20.39
N LEU A 34 -1.87 -29.05 21.31
CA LEU A 34 -1.03 -27.91 20.97
C LEU A 34 0.34 -28.31 20.43
N LYS A 35 0.88 -29.46 20.83
CA LYS A 35 2.12 -29.98 20.23
C LYS A 35 2.00 -30.18 18.72
N HIS A 36 0.82 -30.55 18.22
CA HIS A 36 0.58 -30.76 16.79
C HIS A 36 0.05 -29.51 16.07
N SER A 37 -0.95 -28.82 16.63
CA SER A 37 -1.52 -27.62 15.99
C SER A 37 -0.66 -26.37 16.19
N GLY A 38 -0.10 -26.21 17.39
CA GLY A 38 0.63 -25.02 17.79
C GLY A 38 1.89 -24.78 16.98
N THR A 39 2.59 -25.83 16.54
CA THR A 39 3.75 -25.69 15.65
C THR A 39 3.35 -25.11 14.29
N SER A 40 2.26 -25.59 13.69
CA SER A 40 1.76 -25.07 12.41
C SER A 40 1.35 -23.60 12.53
N ILE A 41 0.58 -23.26 13.59
CA ILE A 41 0.10 -21.90 13.85
C ILE A 41 1.28 -20.94 14.11
N THR A 42 2.31 -21.40 14.81
CA THR A 42 3.50 -20.58 15.08
C THR A 42 4.25 -20.27 13.80
N VAL A 43 4.42 -21.26 12.92
CA VAL A 43 5.09 -21.06 11.62
C VAL A 43 4.32 -20.05 10.78
N THR A 44 3.00 -20.21 10.63
CA THR A 44 2.17 -19.28 9.84
C THR A 44 2.17 -17.87 10.42
N THR A 45 2.04 -17.73 11.74
CA THR A 45 2.09 -16.43 12.43
C THR A 45 3.42 -15.73 12.19
N VAL A 46 4.55 -16.43 12.37
CA VAL A 46 5.88 -15.87 12.17
C VAL A 46 6.07 -15.45 10.71
N THR A 47 5.66 -16.27 9.75
CA THR A 47 5.77 -15.91 8.34
C THR A 47 4.90 -14.70 7.98
N ASP A 48 3.68 -14.60 8.52
CA ASP A 48 2.79 -13.46 8.28
C ASP A 48 3.36 -12.17 8.89
N VAL A 49 3.83 -12.22 10.14
CA VAL A 49 4.47 -11.07 10.81
C VAL A 49 5.67 -10.60 10.00
N LEU A 50 6.55 -11.51 9.55
CA LEU A 50 7.69 -11.14 8.72
C LEU A 50 7.26 -10.53 7.38
N ALA A 51 6.25 -11.11 6.71
CA ALA A 51 5.73 -10.57 5.45
C ALA A 51 5.17 -9.16 5.63
N PHE A 52 4.42 -8.90 6.71
CA PHE A 52 3.91 -7.55 7.02
C PHE A 52 5.03 -6.59 7.41
N LEU A 53 6.04 -7.01 8.16
CA LEU A 53 7.20 -6.17 8.49
C LEU A 53 7.99 -5.79 7.24
N VAL A 54 8.20 -6.71 6.30
CA VAL A 54 8.79 -6.40 4.99
C VAL A 54 7.89 -5.43 4.22
N GLY A 55 6.57 -5.64 4.20
CA GLY A 55 5.61 -4.70 3.60
C GLY A 55 5.66 -3.29 4.21
N GLY A 56 6.01 -3.19 5.49
CA GLY A 56 6.18 -1.93 6.22
C GLY A 56 7.39 -1.10 5.79
N THR A 57 8.29 -1.64 4.95
CA THR A 57 9.42 -0.90 4.38
C THR A 57 9.04 0.01 3.20
N THR A 58 7.77 0.00 2.79
CA THR A 58 7.26 0.82 1.69
C THR A 58 7.38 2.33 1.94
N ILE A 59 7.55 3.09 0.86
CA ILE A 59 7.59 4.57 0.86
C ILE A 59 6.22 5.21 1.15
N LEU A 60 5.12 4.45 0.97
CA LEU A 60 3.77 4.98 1.15
C LEU A 60 3.39 4.95 2.64
N PRO A 61 3.25 6.11 3.32
CA PRO A 61 3.07 6.15 4.77
C PRO A 61 1.78 5.48 5.26
N GLY A 62 0.72 5.49 4.43
CA GLY A 62 -0.53 4.78 4.72
C GLY A 62 -0.33 3.26 4.78
N LEU A 63 0.33 2.68 3.78
CA LEU A 63 0.62 1.24 3.77
C LEU A 63 1.61 0.86 4.86
N LYS A 64 2.64 1.68 5.09
CA LYS A 64 3.60 1.48 6.18
C LYS A 64 2.90 1.31 7.53
N SER A 65 2.02 2.27 7.88
CA SER A 65 1.28 2.22 9.14
C SER A 65 0.39 0.98 9.22
N PHE A 66 -0.37 0.70 8.15
CA PHE A 66 -1.21 -0.50 8.06
C PHE A 66 -0.43 -1.79 8.32
N CYS A 67 0.72 -1.97 7.68
CA CYS A 67 1.58 -3.14 7.82
C CYS A 67 2.10 -3.31 9.26
N PHE A 68 2.54 -2.23 9.92
CA PHE A 68 2.97 -2.28 11.32
C PHE A 68 1.82 -2.66 12.26
N TYR A 69 0.64 -2.04 12.10
CA TYR A 69 -0.53 -2.39 12.90
C TYR A 69 -0.97 -3.84 12.68
N ALA A 70 -0.94 -4.33 11.45
CA ALA A 70 -1.25 -5.72 11.13
C ALA A 70 -0.25 -6.69 11.80
N ALA A 71 1.05 -6.41 11.73
CA ALA A 71 2.08 -7.24 12.36
C ALA A 71 1.90 -7.34 13.88
N VAL A 72 1.67 -6.21 14.56
CA VAL A 72 1.40 -6.19 16.01
C VAL A 72 0.07 -6.89 16.34
N GLY A 73 -0.96 -6.68 15.51
CA GLY A 73 -2.27 -7.33 15.68
C GLY A 73 -2.20 -8.84 15.56
N ILE A 74 -1.46 -9.37 14.57
CA ILE A 74 -1.26 -10.81 14.37
C ILE A 74 -0.46 -11.40 15.53
N LEU A 75 0.64 -10.75 15.95
CA LEU A 75 1.44 -11.20 17.08
C LEU A 75 0.61 -11.22 18.38
N SER A 76 -0.16 -10.16 18.63
CA SER A 76 -1.05 -10.09 19.79
C SER A 76 -2.12 -11.18 19.74
N GLY A 77 -2.72 -11.38 18.56
CA GLY A 77 -3.70 -12.45 18.32
C GLY A 77 -3.15 -13.83 18.63
N TYR A 78 -1.93 -14.13 18.18
CA TYR A 78 -1.24 -15.38 18.48
C TYR A 78 -1.03 -15.60 19.98
N VAL A 79 -0.58 -14.56 20.70
CA VAL A 79 -0.42 -14.64 22.17
C VAL A 79 -1.75 -14.93 22.86
N PHE A 80 -2.83 -14.22 22.48
CA PHE A 80 -4.17 -14.47 23.03
C PHE A 80 -4.72 -15.86 22.67
N GLN A 81 -4.46 -16.38 21.48
CA GLN A 81 -4.88 -17.72 21.09
C GLN A 81 -4.19 -18.78 21.96
N LEU A 82 -2.88 -18.69 22.15
CA LEU A 82 -2.13 -19.70 22.92
C LEU A 82 -2.34 -19.61 24.44
N THR A 83 -2.69 -18.44 24.97
CA THR A 83 -2.87 -18.25 26.41
C THR A 83 -4.35 -18.23 26.78
N PHE A 84 -5.06 -17.19 26.38
CA PHE A 84 -6.43 -16.92 26.78
C PHE A 84 -7.40 -17.95 26.22
N PHE A 85 -7.33 -18.23 24.91
CA PHE A 85 -8.25 -19.17 24.27
C PHE A 85 -8.00 -20.61 24.72
N VAL A 86 -6.74 -21.05 24.77
CA VAL A 86 -6.40 -22.38 25.31
C VAL A 86 -6.84 -22.51 26.78
N GLY A 87 -6.70 -21.46 27.58
CA GLY A 87 -7.21 -21.43 28.96
C GLY A 87 -8.72 -21.67 29.01
N TRP A 88 -9.48 -20.96 28.18
CA TRP A 88 -10.92 -21.15 28.04
C TRP A 88 -11.29 -22.54 27.53
N LEU A 89 -10.57 -23.06 26.54
CA LEU A 89 -10.75 -24.42 26.03
C LEU A 89 -10.51 -25.46 27.13
N THR A 90 -9.54 -25.23 28.02
CA THR A 90 -9.27 -26.11 29.16
C THR A 90 -10.42 -26.11 30.16
N ILE A 91 -10.99 -24.95 30.46
CA ILE A 91 -12.15 -24.82 31.35
C ILE A 91 -13.37 -25.52 30.72
N ASP A 92 -13.61 -25.31 29.42
CA ASP A 92 -14.69 -25.98 28.71
C ASP A 92 -14.50 -27.50 28.67
N ALA A 93 -13.29 -27.98 28.44
CA ALA A 93 -12.97 -29.41 28.50
C ALA A 93 -13.23 -30.01 29.90
N ARG A 94 -12.91 -29.29 30.97
CA ARG A 94 -13.24 -29.70 32.35
C ARG A 94 -14.76 -29.75 32.57
N ARG A 95 -15.50 -28.74 32.10
CA ARG A 95 -16.98 -28.73 32.15
C ARG A 95 -17.56 -29.94 31.42
N GLN A 96 -17.08 -30.25 30.22
CA GLN A 96 -17.51 -31.42 29.44
C GLN A 96 -17.21 -32.74 30.17
N SER A 97 -16.05 -32.85 30.84
CA SER A 97 -15.70 -34.06 31.61
C SER A 97 -16.61 -34.31 32.82
N GLN A 98 -17.22 -33.24 33.36
CA GLN A 98 -18.18 -33.30 34.47
C GLN A 98 -19.63 -33.48 33.99
N ASN A 99 -19.85 -33.75 32.70
CA ASN A 99 -21.17 -33.87 32.07
C ASN A 99 -22.09 -32.67 32.37
N ARG A 100 -21.55 -31.44 32.39
CA ARG A 100 -22.36 -30.24 32.59
C ARG A 100 -22.83 -29.65 31.26
N ASP A 101 -23.97 -28.96 31.27
CA ASP A 101 -24.52 -28.31 30.07
C ASP A 101 -23.64 -27.14 29.61
N GLY A 102 -23.65 -26.84 28.30
CA GLY A 102 -22.81 -25.80 27.70
C GLY A 102 -23.37 -24.39 27.77
N CYS A 103 -24.70 -24.26 27.87
CA CYS A 103 -25.38 -22.98 28.02
C CYS A 103 -25.54 -22.64 29.51
N LEU A 104 -25.92 -23.63 30.31
CA LEU A 104 -26.16 -23.47 31.75
C LEU A 104 -25.26 -24.41 32.55
N ASN A 105 -24.10 -23.90 32.97
CA ASN A 105 -23.08 -24.65 33.71
C ASN A 105 -23.56 -25.28 35.05
N CYS A 106 -24.72 -24.87 35.56
CA CYS A 106 -25.32 -25.41 36.79
C CYS A 106 -26.06 -26.74 36.57
N ILE A 107 -26.37 -27.10 35.32
CA ILE A 107 -27.12 -28.33 34.99
C ILE A 107 -26.12 -29.45 34.74
N ILE A 108 -26.22 -30.52 35.54
CA ILE A 108 -25.49 -31.77 35.30
C ILE A 108 -26.40 -32.68 34.47
N LEU A 109 -25.93 -33.08 33.30
CA LEU A 109 -26.65 -33.99 32.42
C LEU A 109 -26.69 -35.39 33.03
N PRO A 110 -27.80 -36.13 32.81
CA PRO A 110 -27.89 -37.54 33.22
C PRO A 110 -26.75 -38.37 32.62
N SER A 111 -26.25 -39.36 33.37
CA SER A 111 -25.17 -40.26 32.92
C SER A 111 -25.50 -41.03 31.63
N ASN A 112 -26.79 -41.17 31.29
CA ASN A 112 -27.28 -41.82 30.06
C ASN A 112 -27.48 -40.85 28.89
N TYR A 113 -27.01 -39.59 28.99
CA TYR A 113 -27.09 -38.66 27.88
C TYR A 113 -26.23 -39.14 26.72
N THR A 114 -26.88 -39.39 25.58
CA THR A 114 -26.19 -39.65 24.32
C THR A 114 -26.29 -38.40 23.45
N PRO A 115 -25.17 -37.90 22.92
CA PRO A 115 -25.21 -36.75 22.02
C PRO A 115 -26.06 -37.09 20.78
N ASN A 116 -26.79 -36.10 20.27
CA ASN A 116 -27.62 -36.27 19.08
C ASN A 116 -26.77 -36.81 17.91
N LYS A 117 -27.17 -37.97 17.37
CA LYS A 117 -26.48 -38.63 16.25
C LYS A 117 -26.28 -37.69 15.06
N CYS A 118 -27.27 -36.85 14.76
CA CYS A 118 -27.22 -35.87 13.67
C CYS A 118 -26.11 -34.81 13.86
N GLY A 119 -25.81 -34.41 15.10
CA GLY A 119 -24.77 -33.42 15.42
C GLY A 119 -23.36 -34.01 15.58
N SER A 120 -23.24 -35.33 15.69
CA SER A 120 -21.95 -36.03 15.83
C SER A 120 -21.29 -36.39 14.51
N ILE A 121 -22.02 -36.26 13.39
CA ILE A 121 -21.53 -36.63 12.06
C ILE A 121 -20.74 -35.46 11.47
N GLN A 122 -19.43 -35.63 11.33
CA GLN A 122 -18.57 -34.66 10.66
C GLN A 122 -18.66 -34.86 9.13
N TYR A 123 -19.72 -34.33 8.52
CA TYR A 123 -20.00 -34.48 7.08
C TYR A 123 -18.82 -34.07 6.18
N SER A 124 -18.09 -33.02 6.55
CA SER A 124 -16.90 -32.57 5.84
C SER A 124 -15.80 -33.64 5.81
N GLN A 125 -15.45 -34.21 6.97
CA GLN A 125 -14.44 -35.28 7.06
C GLN A 125 -14.84 -36.50 6.22
N LEU A 126 -16.09 -36.92 6.31
CA LEU A 126 -16.60 -38.07 5.54
C LEU A 126 -16.54 -37.83 4.02
N PHE A 127 -16.88 -36.62 3.57
CA PHE A 127 -16.74 -36.25 2.16
C PHE A 127 -15.27 -36.31 1.71
N PHE A 128 -14.37 -35.72 2.49
CA PHE A 128 -12.94 -35.70 2.15
C PHE A 128 -12.33 -37.11 2.11
N GLU A 129 -12.65 -37.95 3.09
CA GLU A 129 -12.13 -39.31 3.20
C GLU A 129 -12.71 -40.24 2.12
N LYS A 130 -14.03 -40.24 1.93
CA LYS A 130 -14.71 -41.24 1.09
C LYS A 130 -14.81 -40.87 -0.37
N ILE A 131 -14.95 -39.58 -0.69
CA ILE A 131 -15.22 -39.11 -2.06
C ILE A 131 -13.99 -38.40 -2.61
N TYR A 132 -13.60 -37.28 -2.00
CA TYR A 132 -12.58 -36.39 -2.56
C TYR A 132 -11.21 -37.07 -2.68
N ALA A 133 -10.70 -37.67 -1.60
CA ALA A 133 -9.39 -38.31 -1.60
C ALA A 133 -9.32 -39.48 -2.60
N LYS A 134 -10.37 -40.31 -2.67
CA LYS A 134 -10.41 -41.45 -3.61
C LYS A 134 -10.43 -41.01 -5.07
N ILE A 135 -11.11 -39.92 -5.40
CA ILE A 135 -11.15 -39.37 -6.77
C ILE A 135 -9.80 -38.74 -7.11
N LEU A 136 -9.28 -37.87 -6.24
CA LEU A 136 -8.03 -37.14 -6.47
C LEU A 136 -6.82 -38.07 -6.58
N MET A 137 -6.80 -39.18 -5.84
CA MET A 137 -5.66 -40.09 -5.83
C MET A 137 -5.53 -40.96 -7.09
N LYS A 138 -6.54 -41.01 -7.96
CA LYS A 138 -6.47 -41.73 -9.24
C LYS A 138 -5.42 -41.09 -10.15
N LEU A 139 -4.56 -41.92 -10.74
CA LEU A 139 -3.49 -41.48 -11.66
C LEU A 139 -3.95 -40.49 -12.75
N PRO A 140 -5.07 -40.73 -13.50
CA PRO A 140 -5.51 -39.77 -14.52
C PRO A 140 -5.88 -38.40 -13.93
N VAL A 141 -6.49 -38.38 -12.74
CA VAL A 141 -6.89 -37.14 -12.06
C VAL A 141 -5.67 -36.37 -11.54
N LYS A 142 -4.66 -37.07 -11.00
CA LYS A 142 -3.38 -36.45 -10.62
C LYS A 142 -2.68 -35.80 -11.80
N VAL A 143 -2.54 -36.52 -12.91
CA VAL A 143 -1.89 -36.00 -14.14
C VAL A 143 -2.67 -34.79 -14.65
N LEU A 144 -4.01 -34.88 -14.74
CA LEU A 144 -4.86 -33.77 -15.15
C LEU A 144 -4.70 -32.54 -14.24
N THR A 145 -4.63 -32.75 -12.92
CA THR A 145 -4.46 -31.66 -11.94
C THR A 145 -3.11 -30.99 -12.11
N LEU A 146 -2.03 -31.74 -12.30
CA LEU A 146 -0.69 -31.18 -12.54
C LEU A 146 -0.62 -30.40 -13.84
N VAL A 147 -1.22 -30.92 -14.93
CA VAL A 147 -1.30 -30.22 -16.21
C VAL A 147 -2.11 -28.92 -16.05
N ALA A 148 -3.26 -28.97 -15.36
CA ALA A 148 -4.09 -27.79 -15.12
C ALA A 148 -3.35 -26.71 -14.32
N VAL A 149 -2.66 -27.09 -13.24
CA VAL A 149 -1.84 -26.16 -12.45
C VAL A 149 -0.68 -25.61 -13.28
N GLY A 150 -0.03 -26.41 -14.11
CA GLY A 150 1.03 -25.96 -15.02
C GLY A 150 0.53 -24.94 -16.05
N VAL A 151 -0.65 -25.16 -16.63
CA VAL A 151 -1.29 -24.21 -17.55
C VAL A 151 -1.66 -22.92 -16.83
N LEU A 152 -2.28 -23.00 -15.64
CA LEU A 152 -2.61 -21.83 -14.84
C LEU A 152 -1.35 -21.03 -14.47
N LEU A 153 -0.26 -21.71 -14.11
CA LEU A 153 1.02 -21.06 -13.82
C LEU A 153 1.54 -20.33 -15.06
N ALA A 154 1.53 -20.95 -16.24
CA ALA A 154 1.98 -20.33 -17.49
C ALA A 154 1.14 -19.08 -17.86
N VAL A 155 -0.18 -19.14 -17.67
CA VAL A 155 -1.08 -17.99 -17.88
C VAL A 155 -0.76 -16.86 -16.90
N ASN A 156 -0.58 -17.17 -15.62
CA ASN A 156 -0.24 -16.18 -14.60
C ASN A 156 1.13 -15.53 -14.86
N VAL A 157 2.14 -16.31 -15.27
CA VAL A 157 3.46 -15.77 -15.65
C VAL A 157 3.34 -14.82 -16.85
N ARG A 158 2.59 -15.21 -17.89
CA ARG A 158 2.32 -14.33 -19.03
C ARG A 158 1.55 -13.07 -18.62
N GLY A 159 0.64 -13.17 -17.65
CA GLY A 159 -0.08 -12.04 -17.06
C GLY A 159 0.85 -11.09 -16.33
N CYS A 160 1.76 -11.62 -15.51
CA CYS A 160 2.76 -10.84 -14.77
C CYS A 160 3.70 -10.08 -15.72
N LEU A 161 4.13 -10.70 -16.83
CA LEU A 161 4.97 -10.05 -17.84
C LEU A 161 4.26 -8.90 -18.59
N LYS A 162 2.92 -8.87 -18.56
CA LYS A 162 2.11 -7.81 -19.19
C LYS A 162 1.60 -6.76 -18.19
N LEU A 163 1.93 -6.89 -16.91
CA LEU A 163 1.47 -5.97 -15.89
C LEU A 163 2.10 -4.59 -16.13
N ARG A 164 1.28 -3.58 -16.38
CA ARG A 164 1.70 -2.18 -16.52
C ARG A 164 1.44 -1.43 -15.22
N GLN A 165 2.37 -0.57 -14.82
CA GLN A 165 2.16 0.36 -13.73
C GLN A 165 1.29 1.52 -14.23
N HIS A 166 0.01 1.51 -13.87
CA HIS A 166 -0.94 2.59 -14.17
C HIS A 166 -1.66 2.97 -12.89
N PHE A 167 -1.63 4.25 -12.54
CA PHE A 167 -2.29 4.76 -11.34
C PHE A 167 -3.03 6.04 -11.70
N GLU A 168 -4.34 6.07 -11.42
CA GLU A 168 -5.17 7.24 -11.59
C GLU A 168 -5.64 7.74 -10.23
N PRO A 169 -5.35 9.01 -9.86
CA PRO A 169 -5.76 9.57 -8.56
C PRO A 169 -7.26 9.42 -8.26
N LYS A 170 -8.10 9.41 -9.30
CA LYS A 170 -9.56 9.24 -9.19
C LYS A 170 -9.99 7.92 -8.55
N TRP A 171 -9.12 6.90 -8.52
CA TRP A 171 -9.42 5.59 -7.90
C TRP A 171 -9.42 5.64 -6.36
N ILE A 172 -8.67 6.56 -5.76
CA ILE A 172 -8.67 6.77 -4.30
C ILE A 172 -9.94 7.52 -3.86
N LEU A 173 -10.55 8.28 -4.76
CA LEU A 173 -11.72 9.09 -4.46
C LEU A 173 -12.99 8.23 -4.36
N PRO A 174 -13.88 8.53 -3.39
CA PRO A 174 -15.22 7.94 -3.33
C PRO A 174 -15.97 8.12 -4.66
N ARG A 175 -16.77 7.12 -5.04
CA ARG A 175 -17.49 7.11 -6.34
C ARG A 175 -18.41 8.31 -6.51
N ASP A 176 -19.04 8.76 -5.43
CA ASP A 176 -20.02 9.87 -5.46
C ASP A 176 -19.39 11.25 -5.22
N SER A 177 -18.05 11.33 -5.14
CA SER A 177 -17.36 12.60 -4.92
C SER A 177 -17.48 13.52 -6.13
N VAL A 178 -17.80 14.80 -5.89
CA VAL A 178 -17.81 15.85 -6.91
C VAL A 178 -16.44 15.98 -7.59
N ILE A 179 -15.36 15.82 -6.84
CA ILE A 179 -13.98 15.89 -7.35
C ILE A 179 -13.73 14.77 -8.37
N ARG A 180 -14.22 13.56 -8.09
CA ARG A 180 -14.09 12.44 -9.02
C ARG A 180 -14.81 12.73 -10.33
N ARG A 181 -16.04 13.25 -10.26
CA ARG A 181 -16.81 13.65 -11.46
C ARG A 181 -16.11 14.75 -12.26
N TYR A 182 -15.54 15.74 -11.57
CA TYR A 182 -14.73 16.77 -12.21
C TYR A 182 -13.53 16.18 -12.96
N LEU A 183 -12.73 15.33 -12.31
CA LEU A 183 -11.55 14.70 -12.94
C LEU A 183 -11.92 13.79 -14.11
N GLU A 184 -13.08 13.13 -14.07
CA GLU A 184 -13.58 12.30 -15.17
C GLU A 184 -13.99 13.13 -16.38
N VAL A 185 -14.66 14.27 -16.17
CA VAL A 185 -15.02 15.20 -17.25
C VAL A 185 -13.78 15.90 -17.80
N ASP A 186 -12.89 16.37 -16.92
CA ASP A 186 -11.66 17.06 -17.30
C ASP A 186 -10.75 16.17 -18.16
N GLY A 187 -10.51 14.92 -17.74
CA GLY A 187 -9.72 13.98 -18.52
C GLY A 187 -10.35 13.55 -19.84
N LYS A 188 -11.67 13.69 -20.01
CA LYS A 188 -12.40 13.35 -21.24
C LYS A 188 -12.48 14.51 -22.22
N GLU A 189 -12.83 15.70 -21.73
CA GLU A 189 -13.07 16.90 -22.55
C GLU A 189 -11.78 17.70 -22.79
N PHE A 190 -10.79 17.61 -21.89
CA PHE A 190 -9.52 18.34 -21.97
C PHE A 190 -8.28 17.44 -21.91
N PRO A 191 -8.17 16.38 -22.75
CA PRO A 191 -7.06 15.42 -22.68
C PRO A 191 -5.68 16.03 -23.00
N HIS A 192 -5.65 17.18 -23.69
CA HIS A 192 -4.42 17.87 -24.09
C HIS A 192 -4.01 18.99 -23.15
N ASN A 193 -4.88 19.39 -22.21
CA ASN A 193 -4.53 20.33 -21.17
C ASN A 193 -3.76 19.55 -20.11
N GLY A 194 -2.45 19.43 -20.31
CA GLY A 194 -1.56 18.87 -19.30
C GLY A 194 -1.64 19.64 -17.98
N HIS A 195 -0.97 19.13 -16.95
CA HIS A 195 -0.93 19.81 -15.66
C HIS A 195 0.16 20.90 -15.68
N PRO A 196 -0.09 22.10 -15.09
CA PRO A 196 0.94 23.13 -14.98
C PRO A 196 2.07 22.63 -14.08
N ILE A 197 3.30 22.76 -14.55
CA ILE A 197 4.51 22.39 -13.81
C ILE A 197 5.28 23.66 -13.48
N ALA A 198 5.54 23.90 -12.21
CA ALA A 198 6.41 24.98 -11.76
C ALA A 198 7.83 24.43 -11.51
N ILE A 199 8.83 25.02 -12.15
CA ILE A 199 10.24 24.69 -11.95
C ILE A 199 10.83 25.73 -10.99
N TYR A 200 11.22 25.28 -9.80
CA TYR A 200 11.89 26.11 -8.80
C TYR A 200 13.39 25.96 -8.93
N ILE A 201 14.09 27.08 -9.03
CA ILE A 201 15.55 27.15 -9.06
C ILE A 201 15.99 27.59 -7.67
N GLY A 202 16.92 26.84 -7.06
CA GLY A 202 17.48 27.18 -5.75
C GLY A 202 18.52 28.30 -5.80
N SER A 203 19.17 28.56 -4.67
CA SER A 203 20.14 29.63 -4.53
C SER A 203 21.29 29.53 -5.53
N MET A 204 21.39 30.52 -6.42
CA MET A 204 22.48 30.66 -7.39
C MET A 204 22.78 32.14 -7.66
N ASP A 205 23.95 32.43 -8.21
CA ASP A 205 24.27 33.79 -8.68
C ASP A 205 23.58 34.04 -10.02
N TYR A 206 22.31 34.45 -9.96
CA TYR A 206 21.46 34.71 -11.12
C TYR A 206 22.06 35.75 -12.09
N TYR A 207 22.92 36.66 -11.60
CA TYR A 207 23.58 37.63 -12.45
C TYR A 207 24.73 37.01 -13.26
N LYS A 208 25.56 36.14 -12.64
CA LYS A 208 26.67 35.49 -13.36
C LYS A 208 26.20 34.41 -14.31
N GLU A 209 25.12 33.72 -13.96
CA GLU A 209 24.67 32.50 -14.63
C GLU A 209 23.48 32.74 -15.58
N GLN A 210 23.36 33.96 -16.09
CA GLN A 210 22.34 34.40 -17.05
C GLN A 210 22.23 33.49 -18.28
N THR A 211 23.37 33.05 -18.81
CA THR A 211 23.44 32.14 -19.97
C THR A 211 22.86 30.76 -19.67
N LYS A 212 22.99 30.27 -18.42
CA LYS A 212 22.39 28.99 -18.00
C LYS A 212 20.86 29.08 -17.95
N LEU A 213 20.32 30.21 -17.51
CA LEU A 213 18.87 30.45 -17.49
C LEU A 213 18.29 30.47 -18.91
N HIS A 214 18.98 31.15 -19.84
CA HIS A 214 18.57 31.17 -21.25
C HIS A 214 18.62 29.77 -21.89
N ASN A 215 19.70 29.02 -21.65
CA ASN A 215 19.85 27.67 -22.18
C ASN A 215 18.79 26.69 -21.61
N LEU A 216 18.44 26.85 -20.33
CA LEU A 216 17.35 26.09 -19.71
C LEU A 216 16.03 26.35 -20.43
N TYR A 217 15.70 27.63 -20.66
CA TYR A 217 14.48 28.01 -21.37
C TYR A 217 14.45 27.44 -22.81
N SER A 218 15.55 27.59 -23.57
CA SER A 218 15.61 27.08 -24.94
C SER A 218 15.48 25.55 -25.01
N LYS A 219 16.05 24.82 -24.03
CA LYS A 219 15.90 23.36 -23.94
C LYS A 219 14.45 22.97 -23.66
N LEU A 220 13.79 23.66 -22.74
CA LEU A 220 12.39 23.39 -22.40
C LEU A 220 11.44 23.72 -23.56
N GLN A 221 11.73 24.77 -24.32
CA GLN A 221 10.91 25.15 -25.47
C GLN A 221 11.04 24.18 -26.64
N ASN A 222 12.20 23.52 -26.79
CA ASN A 222 12.44 22.54 -27.86
C ASN A 222 11.91 21.13 -27.55
N GLU A 223 11.52 20.86 -26.30
CA GLU A 223 10.96 19.56 -25.89
C GLU A 223 9.48 19.48 -26.30
N THR A 224 9.16 18.74 -27.36
CA THR A 224 7.80 18.63 -27.91
C THR A 224 7.06 17.35 -27.51
N GLU A 225 7.74 16.36 -26.93
CA GLU A 225 7.13 15.08 -26.54
C GLU A 225 6.33 15.18 -25.23
N ARG A 226 6.80 16.00 -24.28
CA ARG A 226 6.26 16.07 -22.91
C ARG A 226 5.63 17.41 -22.56
N LEU A 227 6.02 18.47 -23.25
CA LEU A 227 5.54 19.83 -23.02
C LEU A 227 4.71 20.29 -24.21
N SER A 228 3.64 21.02 -23.93
CA SER A 228 2.83 21.62 -24.98
C SER A 228 3.60 22.77 -25.66
N SER A 229 3.57 22.83 -26.98
CA SER A 229 4.19 23.90 -27.75
C SER A 229 3.70 25.28 -27.27
N ASN A 230 4.64 26.18 -26.94
CA ASN A 230 4.40 27.53 -26.42
C ASN A 230 3.81 27.64 -24.99
N SER A 231 3.91 26.59 -24.17
CA SER A 231 3.45 26.62 -22.76
C SER A 231 4.52 27.07 -21.74
N VAL A 232 5.77 27.27 -22.18
CA VAL A 232 6.88 27.62 -21.28
C VAL A 232 6.93 29.12 -21.06
N GLU A 233 6.65 29.55 -19.82
CA GLU A 233 6.83 30.93 -19.38
C GLU A 233 8.10 31.07 -18.52
N SER A 234 8.90 32.11 -18.77
CA SER A 234 10.12 32.41 -18.01
C SER A 234 10.17 33.89 -17.65
N TRP A 235 10.31 34.18 -16.36
CA TRP A 235 10.46 35.56 -15.87
C TRP A 235 11.73 36.21 -16.42
N TYR A 236 12.80 35.42 -16.62
CA TYR A 236 14.09 35.93 -17.06
C TYR A 236 14.05 36.38 -18.52
N GLU A 237 13.44 35.58 -19.41
CA GLU A 237 13.30 35.94 -20.83
C GLU A 237 12.42 37.18 -21.03
N GLU A 238 11.31 37.28 -20.28
CA GLU A 238 10.46 38.46 -20.32
C GLU A 238 11.16 39.68 -19.73
N TYR A 239 11.97 39.52 -18.68
CA TYR A 239 12.78 40.57 -18.11
C TYR A 239 13.85 41.07 -19.09
N VAL A 240 14.57 40.17 -19.76
CA VAL A 240 15.56 40.52 -20.80
C VAL A 240 14.89 41.24 -21.97
N LYS A 241 13.72 40.77 -22.41
CA LYS A 241 12.92 41.44 -23.46
C LYS A 241 12.51 42.86 -23.04
N TRP A 242 12.08 43.04 -21.80
CA TRP A 242 11.74 44.35 -21.25
C TRP A 242 12.96 45.28 -21.16
N MET A 243 14.11 44.76 -20.74
CA MET A 243 15.37 45.49 -20.66
C MET A 243 15.84 45.97 -22.04
N LYS A 244 15.76 45.13 -23.08
CA LYS A 244 16.09 45.50 -24.46
C LYS A 244 15.24 46.68 -24.95
N ASN A 245 13.96 46.70 -24.62
CA ASN A 245 13.03 47.75 -25.08
C ASN A 245 13.17 49.07 -24.31
N ASN A 246 13.40 49.02 -22.99
CA ASN A 246 13.35 50.21 -22.13
C ASN A 246 14.72 50.77 -21.74
N LYS A 247 15.75 49.92 -21.71
CA LYS A 247 17.10 50.24 -21.21
C LYS A 247 18.18 49.53 -22.05
N PRO A 248 18.23 49.79 -23.37
CA PRO A 248 19.14 49.08 -24.29
C PRO A 248 20.62 49.27 -23.94
N HIS A 249 21.00 50.35 -23.27
CA HIS A 249 22.39 50.65 -22.88
C HIS A 249 22.99 49.69 -21.83
N TYR A 250 22.17 48.91 -21.14
CA TYR A 250 22.61 47.96 -20.11
C TYR A 250 22.53 46.50 -20.58
N VAL A 251 22.26 46.26 -21.87
CA VAL A 251 22.07 44.92 -22.42
C VAL A 251 23.07 44.66 -23.53
N ASP A 252 23.83 43.59 -23.40
CA ASP A 252 24.57 43.01 -24.51
C ASP A 252 23.57 42.30 -25.43
N PHE A 253 23.33 42.89 -26.60
CA PHE A 253 22.40 42.34 -27.60
C PHE A 253 22.88 41.00 -28.18
N THR A 254 24.18 40.71 -28.15
CA THR A 254 24.75 39.49 -28.74
C THR A 254 24.51 38.28 -27.84
N ASN A 255 24.75 38.42 -26.53
CA ASN A 255 24.55 37.33 -25.56
C ASN A 255 23.21 37.41 -24.81
N SER A 256 22.43 38.47 -25.04
CA SER A 256 21.18 38.73 -24.30
C SER A 256 21.40 38.75 -22.78
N THR A 257 22.55 39.25 -22.35
CA THR A 257 22.95 39.40 -20.95
C THR A 257 22.88 40.86 -20.52
N ILE A 258 22.63 41.08 -19.24
CA ILE A 258 22.58 42.41 -18.63
C ILE A 258 23.93 42.71 -18.00
N ASP A 259 24.47 43.88 -18.33
CA ASP A 259 25.71 44.39 -17.80
C ASP A 259 25.45 45.10 -16.47
N ASN A 260 26.33 44.84 -15.49
CA ASN A 260 26.32 45.37 -14.12
C ASN A 260 25.32 44.70 -13.15
N PRO A 261 25.79 44.10 -12.04
CA PRO A 261 24.93 43.42 -11.06
C PRO A 261 23.93 44.35 -10.38
N ASN A 262 24.31 45.60 -10.09
CA ASN A 262 23.40 46.55 -9.44
C ASN A 262 22.28 46.98 -10.38
N ALA A 263 22.59 47.14 -11.67
CA ALA A 263 21.61 47.44 -12.69
C ALA A 263 20.63 46.28 -12.87
N PHE A 264 21.11 45.03 -12.84
CA PHE A 264 20.26 43.83 -12.89
C PHE A 264 19.22 43.83 -11.75
N TYR A 265 19.66 43.85 -10.48
CA TYR A 265 18.73 43.73 -9.36
C TYR A 265 17.82 44.95 -9.17
N TYR A 266 18.32 46.17 -9.45
CA TYR A 266 17.49 47.38 -9.38
C TYR A 266 16.40 47.37 -10.45
N ASN A 267 16.77 47.12 -11.71
CA ASN A 267 15.81 47.10 -12.81
C ASN A 267 14.85 45.91 -12.72
N LEU A 268 15.28 44.78 -12.16
CA LEU A 268 14.38 43.66 -11.87
C LEU A 268 13.26 44.08 -10.91
N LYS A 269 13.56 44.82 -9.84
CA LYS A 269 12.52 45.37 -8.93
C LYS A 269 11.55 46.31 -9.67
N VAL A 270 12.06 47.14 -10.57
CA VAL A 270 11.23 48.04 -11.39
C VAL A 270 10.33 47.24 -12.32
N PHE A 271 10.86 46.19 -12.97
CA PHE A 271 10.10 45.30 -13.84
C PHE A 271 8.97 44.59 -13.09
N LEU A 272 9.26 44.03 -11.91
CA LEU A 272 8.26 43.33 -11.09
C LEU A 272 7.12 44.24 -10.59
N ASN A 273 7.35 45.55 -10.46
CA ASN A 273 6.30 46.49 -10.07
C ASN A 273 5.40 46.93 -11.25
N ARG A 274 5.90 46.80 -12.49
CA ARG A 274 5.16 47.13 -13.72
C ARG A 274 4.20 46.02 -14.12
N THR A 275 3.21 46.36 -14.94
CA THR A 275 2.18 45.42 -15.42
C THR A 275 2.76 44.18 -16.10
N GLU A 276 3.83 44.34 -16.88
CA GLU A 276 4.50 43.25 -17.61
C GLU A 276 5.17 42.23 -16.66
N GLY A 277 5.85 42.68 -15.61
CA GLY A 277 6.56 41.80 -14.67
C GLY A 277 5.77 41.41 -13.43
N ARG A 278 4.62 42.05 -13.16
CA ARG A 278 3.81 41.81 -11.95
C ARG A 278 3.36 40.36 -11.80
N LYS A 279 3.11 39.66 -12.91
CA LYS A 279 2.75 38.23 -12.89
C LYS A 279 3.86 37.34 -12.31
N PHE A 280 5.12 37.78 -12.36
CA PHE A 280 6.26 37.06 -11.81
C PHE A 280 6.68 37.52 -10.42
N ALA A 281 6.02 38.54 -9.85
CA ALA A 281 6.40 39.07 -8.54
C ALA A 281 6.30 38.02 -7.43
N SER A 282 5.36 37.08 -7.52
CA SER A 282 5.21 35.94 -6.60
C SER A 282 6.20 34.79 -6.88
N HIS A 283 6.87 34.80 -8.04
CA HIS A 283 7.78 33.72 -8.45
C HIS A 283 9.22 33.94 -7.98
N ILE A 284 9.56 35.14 -7.48
CA ILE A 284 10.91 35.51 -7.06
C ILE A 284 10.94 35.73 -5.54
N LYS A 285 11.78 34.96 -4.85
CA LYS A 285 12.10 35.16 -3.44
C LYS A 285 13.36 36.01 -3.32
N TRP A 286 13.30 37.07 -2.52
CA TRP A 286 14.44 37.94 -2.24
C TRP A 286 15.09 37.56 -0.91
N ASN A 287 16.42 37.67 -0.84
CA ASN A 287 17.15 37.54 0.42
C ASN A 287 16.69 38.62 1.44
N GLU A 288 17.01 38.46 2.72
CA GLU A 288 16.63 39.36 3.84
C GLU A 288 16.98 40.84 3.54
N ASP A 289 18.18 41.10 3.02
CA ASP A 289 18.64 42.43 2.62
C ASP A 289 17.98 42.97 1.34
N ARG A 290 17.15 42.16 0.67
CA ARG A 290 16.49 42.42 -0.63
C ARG A 290 17.44 42.83 -1.75
N ASN A 291 18.72 42.47 -1.65
CA ASN A 291 19.73 42.87 -2.63
C ASN A 291 19.99 41.79 -3.69
N ARG A 292 19.62 40.54 -3.42
CA ARG A 292 19.79 39.39 -4.32
C ARG A 292 18.57 38.46 -4.23
N ILE A 293 18.42 37.61 -5.24
CA ILE A 293 17.46 36.52 -5.24
C ILE A 293 18.02 35.42 -4.33
N GLU A 294 17.15 34.84 -3.49
CA GLU A 294 17.46 33.75 -2.54
C GLU A 294 17.44 32.38 -3.22
#